data_AF-A0A3D4ENJ6-F1
#
_entry.id   AF-A0A3D4ENJ6-F1
#
_cell.length_a   1.000
_cell.length_b   1.000
_cell.length_c   1.000
_cell.angle_alpha   90.00
_cell.angle_beta   90.00
_cell.angle_gamma   90.00
#
_symmetry.space_group_name_H-M   'P 1'
#
loop_
_entity.id
_entity.type
_entity.pdbx_description
1 polymer ?
#
loop_
_entity_poly.entity_id
_entity_poly.type
_entity_poly.pdbx_seq_one_letter_code
_entity_poly.pdbx_strand_id
1 'polypeptide(L)'
;MAEQEQRQEYELPDISEEQIEKAAMPVGKRADEEASEETQYIELEENKDGLKPLQEDTIQENFETSPKVIEETKEKSEVEKKAAIAQNRINKAVAQAKDFQRRELMAVQYAKTLKEENDLLKASKQTFEKDMFESRKGETEAAIELAKQAHKQAIESNDADSIARATEALSTAIAEKKYIEASEARSRMDNIQTAPTEEPPISEEQPEIDEYAQPSPKAQAWASKNDWFGQDRIMTNVALSIHENLANEGFDLNSDEYYNELDDRLKQELPNKFKNVEADQKPVQTVASPSRTTSSGRKPSNRVELSPSEQRLAKRLGVSFKDYAIQKARLQKS
;
A
#
# COMPACT_ATOMS: atom_id res chain seq x y z
N MET A 1 -31.77 -14.78 25.02
CA MET A 1 -31.98 -13.69 24.05
C MET A 1 -31.07 -12.54 24.46
N ALA A 2 -29.87 -12.48 23.88
CA ALA A 2 -28.94 -11.35 23.86
C ALA A 2 -27.71 -11.84 23.08
N GLU A 3 -27.70 -11.60 21.78
CA GLU A 3 -26.59 -11.90 20.88
C GLU A 3 -25.61 -10.72 20.99
N GLN A 4 -24.40 -10.98 21.48
CA GLN A 4 -23.34 -9.98 21.58
C GLN A 4 -22.74 -9.79 20.19
N GLU A 5 -23.10 -8.70 19.51
CA GLU A 5 -22.40 -8.23 18.30
C GLU A 5 -20.96 -7.83 18.69
N GLN A 6 -19.99 -8.69 18.39
CA GLN A 6 -18.58 -8.33 18.39
C GLN A 6 -18.33 -7.39 17.21
N ARG A 7 -18.24 -6.08 17.48
CA ARG A 7 -17.70 -5.11 16.52
C ARG A 7 -16.20 -5.38 16.40
N GLN A 8 -15.78 -6.01 15.31
CA GLN A 8 -14.37 -6.01 14.92
C GLN A 8 -13.98 -4.58 14.52
N GLU A 9 -13.00 -4.03 15.22
CA GLU A 9 -12.39 -2.74 14.89
C GLU A 9 -11.44 -3.01 13.72
N TYR A 10 -11.86 -2.62 12.51
CA TYR A 10 -11.03 -2.76 11.31
C TYR A 10 -9.89 -1.72 11.36
N GLU A 11 -8.68 -2.19 11.66
CA GLU A 11 -7.46 -1.41 11.45
C GLU A 11 -7.19 -1.29 9.95
N LEU A 12 -6.86 -0.07 9.49
CA LEU A 12 -6.43 0.16 8.12
C LEU A 12 -5.19 -0.71 7.82
N PRO A 13 -5.02 -1.21 6.58
CA PRO A 13 -3.80 -1.92 6.20
C PRO A 13 -2.57 -1.06 6.55
N ASP A 14 -1.51 -1.70 7.04
CA ASP A 14 -0.29 -1.03 7.50
C ASP A 14 0.45 -0.46 6.27
N ILE A 15 0.08 0.75 5.85
CA ILE A 15 0.71 1.45 4.73
C ILE A 15 2.04 2.00 5.23
N SER A 16 3.16 1.55 4.65
CA SER A 16 4.48 2.00 5.08
C SER A 16 4.71 3.50 4.79
N GLU A 17 5.52 4.17 5.60
CA GLU A 17 5.85 5.59 5.41
C GLU A 17 6.44 5.88 4.02
N GLU A 18 7.17 4.92 3.45
CA GLU A 18 7.78 5.01 2.12
C GLU A 18 6.73 5.00 1.00
N GLN A 19 5.67 4.17 1.13
CA GLN A 19 4.54 4.18 0.19
C GLN A 19 3.76 5.49 0.26
N ILE A 20 3.61 6.04 1.47
CA ILE A 20 2.96 7.32 1.72
C ILE A 20 3.77 8.48 1.13
N GLU A 21 5.10 8.42 1.18
CA GLU A 21 5.99 9.44 0.60
C GLU A 21 6.00 9.40 -0.93
N LYS A 22 6.01 8.19 -1.52
CA LYS A 22 5.95 8.00 -2.97
C LYS A 22 4.60 8.43 -3.58
N ALA A 23 3.51 8.29 -2.83
CA ALA A 23 2.17 8.75 -3.21
C ALA A 23 1.88 10.21 -2.83
N ALA A 24 2.80 10.89 -2.14
CA ALA A 24 2.59 12.23 -1.65
C ALA A 24 2.53 13.25 -2.80
N MET A 25 1.52 14.10 -2.79
CA MET A 25 1.46 15.25 -3.71
C MET A 25 2.56 16.26 -3.36
N PRO A 26 3.13 16.97 -4.35
CA PRO A 26 4.13 18.01 -4.12
C PRO A 26 3.54 19.13 -3.25
N VAL A 27 4.37 19.75 -2.39
CA VAL A 27 3.96 20.66 -1.31
C VAL A 27 2.97 21.75 -1.77
N GLY A 28 3.15 22.29 -2.98
CA GLY A 28 2.29 23.35 -3.54
C GLY A 28 0.98 22.89 -4.19
N LYS A 29 0.67 21.59 -4.24
CA LYS A 29 -0.61 21.05 -4.72
C LYS A 29 -1.40 20.30 -3.65
N ARG A 30 -0.96 20.37 -2.39
CA ARG A 30 -1.68 19.79 -1.24
C ARG A 30 -2.88 20.68 -0.91
N ALA A 31 -3.92 20.10 -0.31
CA ALA A 31 -5.05 20.88 0.18
C ALA A 31 -4.56 21.93 1.21
N ASP A 32 -5.13 23.15 1.15
CA ASP A 32 -4.77 24.30 2.01
C ASP A 32 -5.21 24.14 3.48
N GLU A 33 -5.74 22.98 3.85
CA GLU A 33 -6.16 22.69 5.22
C GLU A 33 -4.92 22.47 6.12
N GLU A 34 -4.83 23.20 7.22
CA GLU A 34 -3.77 23.04 8.22
C GLU A 34 -4.10 21.84 9.13
N ALA A 35 -3.16 20.91 9.24
CA ALA A 35 -3.27 19.79 10.17
C ALA A 35 -3.03 20.32 11.60
N SER A 36 -3.98 20.05 12.49
CA SER A 36 -3.88 20.40 13.91
C SER A 36 -3.23 19.28 14.71
N GLU A 37 -2.65 19.61 15.87
CA GLU A 37 -2.21 18.61 16.85
C GLU A 37 -3.37 18.00 17.63
N GLU A 38 -4.57 18.57 17.51
CA GLU A 38 -5.79 18.07 18.14
C GLU A 38 -6.64 17.23 17.18
N THR A 39 -7.44 16.31 17.74
CA THR A 39 -8.40 15.53 16.96
C THR A 39 -9.49 16.44 16.40
N GLN A 40 -9.71 16.34 15.08
CA GLN A 40 -10.72 17.15 14.40
C GLN A 40 -11.97 16.31 14.11
N TYR A 41 -13.12 16.90 14.41
CA TYR A 41 -14.42 16.29 14.14
C TYR A 41 -15.02 16.88 12.87
N ILE A 42 -15.23 16.03 11.87
CA ILE A 42 -15.74 16.45 10.56
C ILE A 42 -17.20 16.02 10.45
N GLU A 43 -18.04 17.00 10.14
CA GLU A 43 -19.48 16.80 9.95
C GLU A 43 -19.75 16.49 8.48
N LEU A 44 -20.35 15.32 8.23
CA LEU A 44 -20.70 14.88 6.88
C LEU A 44 -22.04 15.48 6.46
N GLU A 45 -22.21 15.84 5.19
CA GLU A 45 -23.51 16.31 4.66
C GLU A 45 -24.46 15.14 4.39
N GLU A 46 -23.93 14.00 3.92
CA GLU A 46 -24.68 12.75 3.81
C GLU A 46 -24.64 11.99 5.14
N ASN A 47 -25.78 11.44 5.56
CA ASN A 47 -25.85 10.55 6.72
C ASN A 47 -24.78 9.46 6.60
N LYS A 48 -23.89 9.33 7.60
CA LYS A 48 -22.88 8.26 7.69
C LYS A 48 -23.51 6.90 7.39
N ASP A 49 -24.73 6.65 7.86
CA ASP A 49 -25.50 5.42 7.65
C ASP A 49 -25.94 5.17 6.20
N GLY A 50 -26.04 6.20 5.36
CA GLY A 50 -26.35 6.11 3.92
C GLY A 50 -25.15 5.85 3.01
N LEU A 51 -23.92 6.01 3.51
CA LEU A 51 -22.70 5.69 2.75
C LEU A 51 -22.66 4.18 2.44
N LYS A 52 -22.57 3.84 1.15
CA LYS A 52 -22.35 2.45 0.72
C LYS A 52 -20.95 2.01 1.17
N PRO A 53 -20.81 0.85 1.85
CA PRO A 53 -19.50 0.31 2.18
C PRO A 53 -18.70 0.12 0.90
N LEU A 54 -17.38 0.26 0.99
CA LEU A 54 -16.50 -0.24 -0.06
C LEU A 54 -16.78 -1.74 -0.15
N GLN A 55 -17.29 -2.21 -1.29
CA GLN A 55 -17.47 -3.65 -1.49
C GLN A 55 -16.08 -4.26 -1.60
N GLU A 56 -15.57 -4.77 -0.49
CA GLU A 56 -14.47 -5.72 -0.53
C GLU A 56 -14.95 -6.91 -1.36
N ASP A 57 -14.16 -7.30 -2.36
CA ASP A 57 -14.46 -8.43 -3.24
C ASP A 57 -14.36 -9.73 -2.42
N THR A 58 -15.38 -9.98 -1.60
CA THR A 58 -15.50 -11.16 -0.76
C THR A 58 -16.14 -12.28 -1.58
N ILE A 59 -15.43 -13.41 -1.62
CA ILE A 59 -15.91 -14.63 -2.29
C ILE A 59 -17.11 -15.14 -1.48
N GLN A 60 -18.26 -15.31 -2.14
CA GLN A 60 -19.43 -15.87 -1.47
C GLN A 60 -19.33 -17.39 -1.59
N GLU A 61 -18.99 -18.07 -0.50
CA GLU A 61 -18.87 -19.53 -0.52
C GLU A 61 -20.25 -20.23 -0.43
N ASN A 62 -21.26 -19.53 0.09
CA ASN A 62 -22.60 -20.07 0.30
C ASN A 62 -23.62 -19.47 -0.67
N PHE A 63 -23.84 -20.13 -1.80
CA PHE A 63 -24.90 -19.77 -2.74
C PHE A 63 -26.26 -20.32 -2.30
N GLU A 64 -27.13 -19.44 -1.80
CA GLU A 64 -28.54 -19.77 -1.62
C GLU A 64 -29.18 -20.08 -2.97
N THR A 65 -30.06 -21.08 -3.02
CA THR A 65 -30.81 -21.38 -4.24
C THR A 65 -31.89 -20.34 -4.50
N SER A 66 -32.00 -19.88 -5.74
CA SER A 66 -33.01 -18.90 -6.11
C SER A 66 -34.43 -19.42 -5.86
N PRO A 67 -35.35 -18.62 -5.28
CA PRO A 67 -36.72 -19.04 -4.98
C PRO A 67 -37.47 -19.53 -6.22
N LYS A 68 -37.16 -18.98 -7.41
CA LYS A 68 -37.72 -19.43 -8.69
C LYS A 68 -37.37 -20.87 -9.05
N VAL A 69 -36.13 -21.31 -8.76
CA VAL A 69 -35.69 -22.69 -9.01
C VAL A 69 -36.33 -23.65 -8.01
N ILE A 70 -36.57 -23.20 -6.78
CA ILE A 70 -37.28 -23.98 -5.75
C ILE A 70 -38.74 -24.22 -6.18
N GLU A 71 -39.40 -23.22 -6.77
CA GLU A 71 -40.77 -23.37 -7.27
C GLU A 71 -40.88 -24.27 -8.51
N GLU A 72 -40.01 -24.09 -9.51
CA GLU A 72 -40.02 -24.87 -10.76
C GLU A 72 -39.65 -26.35 -10.57
N THR A 73 -39.11 -26.72 -9.41
CA THR A 73 -38.68 -28.09 -9.13
C THR A 73 -39.64 -28.84 -8.22
N LYS A 74 -40.67 -28.19 -7.64
CA LYS A 74 -41.63 -28.80 -6.68
C LYS A 74 -42.27 -30.11 -7.19
N GLU A 75 -42.59 -30.20 -8.47
CA GLU A 75 -43.28 -31.35 -9.07
C GLU A 75 -42.33 -32.40 -9.67
N LYS A 76 -41.02 -32.18 -9.64
CA LYS A 76 -40.01 -33.08 -10.23
C LYS A 76 -39.63 -34.23 -9.29
N SER A 77 -38.95 -35.23 -9.84
CA SER A 77 -38.36 -36.32 -9.04
C SER A 77 -37.35 -35.77 -8.01
N GLU A 78 -37.20 -36.44 -6.86
CA GLU A 78 -36.20 -36.12 -5.83
C GLU A 78 -34.78 -35.93 -6.41
N VAL A 79 -34.40 -36.77 -7.38
CA VAL A 79 -33.09 -36.72 -8.04
C VAL A 79 -32.97 -35.46 -8.91
N GLU A 80 -34.04 -35.11 -9.64
CA GLU A 80 -34.10 -33.94 -10.51
C GLU A 80 -34.13 -32.63 -9.70
N LYS A 81 -34.79 -32.62 -8.53
CA LYS A 81 -34.77 -31.50 -7.58
C LYS A 81 -33.35 -31.20 -7.12
N LYS A 82 -32.62 -32.22 -6.66
CA LYS A 82 -31.24 -32.09 -6.19
C LYS A 82 -30.30 -31.61 -7.30
N ALA A 83 -30.45 -32.16 -8.51
CA ALA A 83 -29.66 -31.74 -9.68
C ALA A 83 -29.92 -30.27 -10.05
N ALA A 84 -31.17 -29.83 -10.07
CA ALA A 84 -31.52 -28.44 -10.41
C ALA A 84 -31.05 -27.41 -9.35
N ILE A 85 -31.12 -27.76 -8.06
CA ILE A 85 -30.60 -26.96 -6.95
C ILE A 85 -29.08 -26.83 -7.07
N ALA A 86 -28.36 -27.94 -7.28
CA ALA A 86 -26.91 -27.93 -7.47
C ALA A 86 -26.50 -27.12 -8.70
N GLN A 87 -27.20 -27.28 -9.83
CA GLN A 87 -26.96 -26.51 -11.05
C GLN A 87 -27.15 -25.00 -10.82
N ASN A 88 -28.15 -24.58 -10.04
CA ASN A 88 -28.35 -23.16 -9.74
C ASN A 88 -27.18 -22.59 -8.92
N ARG A 89 -26.68 -23.33 -7.92
CA ARG A 89 -25.52 -22.91 -7.13
C ARG A 89 -24.26 -22.83 -7.98
N ILE A 90 -24.01 -23.82 -8.83
CA ILE A 90 -22.89 -23.82 -9.79
C ILE A 90 -23.00 -22.61 -10.73
N ASN A 91 -24.19 -22.33 -11.27
CA ASN A 91 -24.38 -21.18 -12.16
C ASN A 91 -24.12 -19.84 -11.44
N LYS A 92 -24.49 -19.71 -10.16
CA LYS A 92 -24.19 -18.52 -9.35
C LYS A 92 -22.70 -18.38 -9.06
N ALA A 93 -22.03 -19.48 -8.71
CA ALA A 93 -20.57 -19.51 -8.53
C ALA A 93 -19.83 -19.12 -9.80
N VAL A 94 -20.24 -19.66 -10.95
CA VAL A 94 -19.67 -19.30 -12.26
C VAL A 94 -19.96 -17.85 -12.62
N ALA A 95 -21.14 -17.32 -12.31
CA ALA A 95 -21.45 -15.91 -12.54
C ALA A 95 -20.57 -14.98 -11.70
N GLN A 96 -20.41 -15.28 -10.39
CA GLN A 96 -19.52 -14.54 -9.51
C GLN A 96 -18.06 -14.60 -10.00
N ALA A 97 -17.57 -15.77 -10.38
CA ALA A 97 -16.22 -15.93 -10.94
C ALA A 97 -16.01 -15.10 -12.22
N LYS A 98 -16.99 -15.09 -13.14
CA LYS A 98 -16.94 -14.26 -14.36
C LYS A 98 -16.95 -12.77 -14.05
N ASP A 99 -17.73 -12.34 -13.06
CA ASP A 99 -17.78 -10.94 -12.65
C ASP A 99 -16.44 -10.50 -12.04
N PHE A 100 -15.80 -11.34 -11.20
CA PHE A 100 -14.46 -11.09 -10.69
C PHE A 100 -13.42 -11.02 -11.82
N GLN A 101 -13.40 -12.00 -12.72
CA GLN A 101 -12.50 -11.97 -13.88
C GLN A 101 -12.69 -10.70 -14.72
N ARG A 102 -13.93 -10.27 -14.93
CA ARG A 102 -14.22 -9.03 -15.67
C ARG A 102 -13.69 -7.81 -14.92
N ARG A 103 -13.87 -7.74 -13.60
CA ARG A 103 -13.37 -6.64 -12.76
C ARG A 103 -11.85 -6.60 -12.75
N GLU A 104 -11.20 -7.75 -12.59
CA GLU A 104 -9.74 -7.89 -12.65
C GLU A 104 -9.20 -7.40 -13.99
N LEU A 105 -9.78 -7.85 -15.11
CA LEU A 105 -9.39 -7.38 -16.44
C LEU A 105 -9.57 -5.87 -16.61
N MET A 106 -10.67 -5.29 -16.09
CA MET A 106 -10.91 -3.85 -16.12
C MET A 106 -9.90 -3.09 -15.24
N ALA A 107 -9.55 -3.61 -14.07
CA ALA A 107 -8.57 -3.02 -13.17
C ALA A 107 -7.17 -3.06 -13.78
N VAL A 108 -6.77 -4.17 -14.39
CA VAL A 108 -5.50 -4.29 -15.13
C VAL A 108 -5.46 -3.34 -16.31
N GLN A 109 -6.54 -3.23 -17.08
CA GLN A 109 -6.64 -2.25 -18.16
C GLN A 109 -6.51 -0.81 -17.64
N TYR A 110 -7.20 -0.47 -16.55
CA TYR A 110 -7.13 0.85 -15.94
C TYR A 110 -5.73 1.18 -15.39
N ALA A 111 -5.09 0.22 -14.71
CA ALA A 111 -3.71 0.37 -14.24
C ALA A 111 -2.74 0.57 -15.42
N LYS A 112 -2.94 -0.14 -16.53
CA LYS A 112 -2.15 0.04 -17.75
C LYS A 112 -2.36 1.41 -18.36
N THR A 113 -3.59 1.90 -18.48
CA THR A 113 -3.85 3.26 -18.98
C THR A 113 -3.26 4.33 -18.08
N LEU A 114 -3.35 4.18 -16.76
CA LEU A 114 -2.71 5.11 -15.82
C LEU A 114 -1.19 5.12 -15.96
N LYS A 115 -0.57 3.95 -16.17
CA LYS A 115 0.88 3.86 -16.42
C LYS A 115 1.24 4.57 -17.74
N GLU A 116 0.53 4.29 -18.81
CA GLU A 116 0.74 4.94 -20.11
C GLU A 116 0.58 6.46 -20.03
N GLU A 117 -0.45 6.95 -19.34
CA GLU A 117 -0.66 8.38 -19.08
C GLU A 117 0.49 8.98 -18.24
N ASN A 118 0.95 8.27 -17.21
CA ASN A 118 2.07 8.72 -16.38
C ASN A 118 3.37 8.81 -17.19
N ASP A 119 3.64 7.83 -18.04
CA ASP A 119 4.82 7.79 -18.90
C ASP A 119 4.77 8.92 -19.94
N LEU A 120 3.60 9.17 -20.54
CA LEU A 120 3.37 10.30 -21.45
C LEU A 120 3.56 11.65 -20.74
N LEU A 121 3.03 11.80 -19.53
CA LEU A 121 3.18 13.02 -18.73
C LEU A 121 4.65 13.25 -18.35
N LYS A 122 5.39 12.20 -17.98
CA LYS A 122 6.83 12.28 -17.71
C LYS A 122 7.61 12.71 -18.94
N ALA A 123 7.34 12.10 -20.10
CA ALA A 123 7.97 12.48 -21.36
C ALA A 123 7.68 13.94 -21.71
N SER A 124 6.41 14.36 -21.62
CA SER A 124 6.00 15.74 -21.89
C SER A 124 6.64 16.75 -20.93
N LYS A 125 6.80 16.38 -19.66
CA LYS A 125 7.49 17.22 -18.66
C LYS A 125 8.97 17.37 -19.03
N GLN A 126 9.65 16.29 -19.38
CA GLN A 126 11.06 16.31 -19.77
C GLN A 126 11.30 17.15 -21.03
N THR A 127 10.44 17.03 -22.05
CA THR A 127 10.54 17.86 -23.25
C THR A 127 10.29 19.33 -22.93
N PHE A 128 9.27 19.63 -22.11
CA PHE A 128 8.97 21.00 -21.71
C PHE A 128 10.12 21.64 -20.92
N GLU A 129 10.70 20.93 -19.95
CA GLU A 129 11.86 21.41 -19.19
C GLU A 129 13.05 21.69 -20.11
N LYS A 130 13.34 20.77 -21.02
CA LYS A 130 14.43 20.92 -22.00
C LYS A 130 14.22 22.16 -22.87
N ASP A 131 13.04 22.29 -23.49
CA ASP A 131 12.72 23.42 -24.36
C ASP A 131 12.79 24.76 -23.60
N MET A 132 12.35 24.77 -22.34
CA MET A 132 12.44 25.96 -21.48
C MET A 132 13.90 26.36 -21.24
N PHE A 133 14.77 25.41 -20.88
CA PHE A 133 16.19 25.68 -20.63
C PHE A 133 16.91 26.11 -21.92
N GLU A 134 16.63 25.46 -23.05
CA GLU A 134 17.19 25.85 -24.35
C GLU A 134 16.79 27.28 -24.75
N SER A 135 15.51 27.63 -24.61
CA SER A 135 15.02 28.99 -24.90
C SER A 135 15.71 30.04 -24.03
N ARG A 136 15.74 29.82 -22.71
CA ARG A 136 16.39 30.78 -21.79
C ARG A 136 17.89 30.89 -22.03
N LYS A 137 18.56 29.79 -22.38
CA LYS A 137 19.98 29.81 -22.73
C LYS A 137 20.21 30.65 -23.98
N GLY A 138 19.39 30.49 -25.02
CA GLY A 138 19.44 31.31 -26.23
C GLY A 138 19.23 32.80 -25.95
N GLU A 139 18.21 33.14 -25.16
CA GLU A 139 17.93 34.52 -24.73
C GLU A 139 19.11 35.12 -23.96
N THR A 140 19.68 34.37 -23.02
CA THR A 140 20.80 34.83 -22.19
C THR A 140 22.09 34.98 -23.00
N GLU A 141 22.34 34.07 -23.97
CA GLU A 141 23.47 34.18 -24.89
C GLU A 141 23.36 35.42 -25.78
N ALA A 142 22.16 35.72 -26.28
CA ALA A 142 21.91 36.95 -27.02
C ALA A 142 22.11 38.20 -26.13
N ALA A 143 21.66 38.17 -24.88
CA ALA A 143 21.86 39.27 -23.93
C ALA A 143 23.34 39.50 -23.61
N ILE A 144 24.13 38.43 -23.45
CA ILE A 144 25.59 38.52 -23.26
C ILE A 144 26.25 39.18 -24.48
N GLU A 145 25.88 38.76 -25.69
CA GLU A 145 26.47 39.30 -26.91
C GLU A 145 26.12 40.78 -27.10
N LEU A 146 24.87 41.16 -26.84
CA LEU A 146 24.44 42.55 -26.86
C LEU A 146 25.18 43.40 -25.81
N ALA A 147 25.32 42.89 -24.57
CA ALA A 147 26.04 43.59 -23.52
C ALA A 147 27.54 43.76 -23.85
N LYS A 148 28.17 42.75 -24.48
CA LYS A 148 29.55 42.86 -24.98
C LYS A 148 29.69 43.93 -26.06
N GLN A 149 28.75 43.98 -27.00
CA GLN A 149 28.74 45.00 -28.05
C GLN A 149 28.56 46.40 -27.48
N ALA A 150 27.60 46.58 -26.56
CA ALA A 150 27.38 47.84 -25.85
C ALA A 150 28.61 48.26 -25.04
N HIS A 151 29.26 47.31 -24.36
CA HIS A 151 30.48 47.57 -23.61
C HIS A 151 31.63 48.02 -24.51
N LYS A 152 31.82 47.36 -25.66
CA LYS A 152 32.82 47.76 -26.66
C LYS A 152 32.54 49.17 -27.21
N GLN A 153 31.30 49.47 -27.57
CA GLN A 153 30.91 50.80 -28.06
C GLN A 153 31.13 51.88 -27.00
N ALA A 154 30.83 51.60 -25.73
CA ALA A 154 31.04 52.53 -24.62
C ALA A 154 32.53 52.82 -24.35
N ILE A 155 33.40 51.82 -24.54
CA ILE A 155 34.86 52.02 -24.50
C ILE A 155 35.30 52.91 -25.66
N GLU A 156 34.82 52.64 -26.87
CA GLU A 156 35.16 53.43 -28.08
C GLU A 156 34.70 54.89 -27.98
N SER A 157 33.57 55.15 -27.31
CA SER A 157 33.08 56.51 -27.05
C SER A 157 33.69 57.17 -25.81
N ASN A 158 34.50 56.44 -25.03
CA ASN A 158 35.11 56.89 -23.77
C ASN A 158 34.09 57.45 -22.77
N ASP A 159 32.88 56.88 -22.74
CA ASP A 159 31.79 57.24 -21.84
C ASP A 159 31.80 56.32 -20.60
N ALA A 160 32.30 56.85 -19.48
CA ALA A 160 32.44 56.11 -18.23
C ALA A 160 31.11 55.56 -17.69
N ASP A 161 30.00 56.30 -17.86
CA ASP A 161 28.69 55.86 -17.38
C ASP A 161 28.14 54.71 -18.22
N SER A 162 28.31 54.79 -19.54
CA SER A 162 27.91 53.71 -20.45
C SER A 162 28.76 52.46 -20.28
N ILE A 163 30.06 52.61 -19.96
CA ILE A 163 30.93 51.49 -19.62
C ILE A 163 30.40 50.77 -18.38
N ALA A 164 30.12 51.51 -17.31
CA ALA A 164 29.61 50.95 -16.06
C ALA A 164 28.29 50.18 -16.26
N ARG A 165 27.32 50.77 -16.97
CA ARG A 165 26.03 50.11 -17.26
C ARG A 165 26.21 48.85 -18.12
N ALA A 166 27.06 48.90 -19.13
CA ALA A 166 27.30 47.74 -19.99
C ALA A 166 28.05 46.62 -19.23
N THR A 167 28.98 46.96 -18.32
CA THR A 167 29.61 45.97 -17.45
C THR A 167 28.63 45.32 -16.50
N GLU A 168 27.71 46.10 -15.91
CA GLU A 168 26.66 45.59 -15.03
C GLU A 168 25.76 44.62 -15.80
N ALA A 169 25.24 45.03 -16.98
CA ALA A 169 24.41 44.18 -17.84
C ALA A 169 25.13 42.90 -18.29
N LEU A 170 26.43 42.97 -18.58
CA LEU A 170 27.22 41.79 -18.92
C LEU A 170 27.36 40.86 -17.71
N SER A 171 27.63 41.41 -16.53
CA SER A 171 27.79 40.63 -15.30
C SER A 171 26.50 39.91 -14.89
N THR A 172 25.35 40.58 -15.00
CA THR A 172 24.04 40.01 -14.70
C THR A 172 23.67 38.91 -15.69
N ALA A 173 23.91 39.11 -16.98
CA ALA A 173 23.65 38.10 -18.00
C ALA A 173 24.55 36.84 -17.83
N ILE A 174 25.81 37.01 -17.41
CA ILE A 174 26.70 35.87 -17.10
C ILE A 174 26.23 35.13 -15.84
N ALA A 175 25.80 35.86 -14.81
CA ALA A 175 25.27 35.26 -13.58
C ALA A 175 23.99 34.45 -13.86
N GLU A 176 23.08 35.00 -14.68
CA GLU A 176 21.86 34.31 -15.11
C GLU A 176 22.19 33.04 -15.91
N LYS A 177 23.17 33.09 -16.82
CA LYS A 177 23.64 31.90 -17.55
C LYS A 177 24.08 30.80 -16.59
N LYS A 178 24.86 31.16 -15.55
CA LYS A 178 25.34 30.21 -14.55
C LYS A 178 24.20 29.63 -13.70
N TYR A 179 23.22 30.46 -13.37
CA TYR A 179 22.01 30.03 -12.67
C TYR A 179 21.21 29.02 -13.50
N ILE A 180 21.00 29.29 -14.79
CA ILE A 180 20.31 28.39 -15.73
C ILE A 180 21.06 27.06 -15.83
N GLU A 181 22.38 27.07 -16.04
CA GLU A 181 23.21 25.85 -16.11
C GLU A 181 23.11 25.00 -14.83
N ALA A 182 23.12 25.65 -13.65
CA ALA A 182 22.99 24.97 -12.37
C ALA A 182 21.57 24.40 -12.15
N SER A 183 20.54 25.15 -12.55
CA SER A 183 19.14 24.71 -12.47
C SER A 183 18.87 23.53 -13.40
N GLU A 184 19.42 23.54 -14.61
CA GLU A 184 19.33 22.42 -15.56
C GLU A 184 20.00 21.17 -14.98
N ALA A 185 21.20 21.31 -14.41
CA ALA A 185 21.92 20.19 -13.78
C ALA A 185 21.13 19.59 -12.61
N ARG A 186 20.51 20.41 -11.76
CA ARG A 186 19.62 19.95 -10.68
C ARG A 186 18.39 19.23 -11.21
N SER A 187 17.71 19.79 -12.22
CA SER A 187 16.55 19.16 -12.86
C SER A 187 16.87 17.78 -13.43
N ARG A 188 18.07 17.63 -14.02
CA ARG A 188 18.55 16.33 -14.51
C ARG A 188 18.79 15.33 -13.37
N MET A 189 19.37 15.77 -12.25
CA MET A 189 19.57 14.91 -11.08
C MET A 189 18.24 14.45 -10.46
N ASP A 190 17.26 15.35 -10.33
CA ASP A 190 15.93 15.02 -9.82
C ASP A 190 15.19 14.04 -10.75
N ASN A 191 15.33 14.20 -12.06
CA ASN A 191 14.78 13.25 -13.04
C ASN A 191 15.44 11.87 -12.98
N ILE A 192 16.72 11.78 -12.57
CA ILE A 192 17.41 10.49 -12.38
C ILE A 192 17.00 9.82 -11.06
N GLN A 193 16.78 10.58 -9.99
CA GLN A 193 16.31 10.05 -8.70
C GLN A 193 14.82 9.65 -8.69
N THR A 194 14.01 10.30 -9.53
CA THR A 194 12.57 10.00 -9.67
C THR A 194 12.25 9.05 -10.82
N ALA A 195 13.25 8.74 -11.66
CA ALA A 195 13.18 7.53 -12.47
C ALA A 195 12.98 6.36 -11.48
N PRO A 196 12.06 5.42 -11.75
CA PRO A 196 12.09 4.16 -11.03
C PRO A 196 13.54 3.71 -11.11
N THR A 197 14.18 3.42 -9.97
CA THR A 197 15.25 2.44 -10.00
C THR A 197 14.61 1.27 -10.73
N GLU A 198 14.97 1.09 -12.00
CA GLU A 198 14.98 -0.24 -12.57
C GLU A 198 15.88 -0.96 -11.60
N GLU A 199 15.28 -1.57 -10.57
CA GLU A 199 15.81 -2.81 -10.07
C GLU A 199 16.20 -3.56 -11.34
N PRO A 200 17.48 -3.98 -11.46
CA PRO A 200 17.89 -4.77 -12.61
C PRO A 200 16.78 -5.79 -12.81
N PRO A 201 16.27 -5.99 -14.05
CA PRO A 201 15.11 -6.84 -14.26
C PRO A 201 15.32 -8.02 -13.35
N ILE A 202 14.45 -8.17 -12.36
CA ILE A 202 14.29 -9.46 -11.73
C ILE A 202 13.87 -10.23 -12.96
N SER A 203 14.85 -10.86 -13.61
CA SER A 203 14.59 -11.97 -14.47
C SER A 203 13.64 -12.76 -13.61
N GLU A 204 12.40 -12.86 -14.07
CA GLU A 204 11.69 -14.09 -13.89
C GLU A 204 12.56 -15.16 -14.59
N GLU A 205 13.73 -15.47 -14.01
CA GLU A 205 13.96 -16.81 -13.57
C GLU A 205 12.70 -17.10 -12.77
N GLN A 206 11.69 -17.65 -13.49
CA GLN A 206 10.88 -18.69 -12.91
C GLN A 206 11.83 -19.42 -11.98
N PRO A 207 11.60 -19.46 -10.66
CA PRO A 207 12.39 -20.34 -9.84
C PRO A 207 12.36 -21.65 -10.60
N GLU A 208 13.53 -22.07 -11.07
CA GLU A 208 13.73 -23.42 -11.53
C GLU A 208 13.06 -24.20 -10.40
N ILE A 209 12.01 -24.92 -10.75
CA ILE A 209 11.27 -25.69 -9.77
C ILE A 209 12.33 -26.65 -9.28
N ASP A 210 13.01 -26.27 -8.19
CA ASP A 210 13.90 -27.13 -7.47
C ASP A 210 13.01 -28.32 -7.21
N GLU A 211 13.33 -29.39 -7.92
CA GLU A 211 12.63 -30.65 -7.86
C GLU A 211 12.55 -30.95 -6.37
N TYR A 212 11.36 -30.72 -5.78
CA TYR A 212 11.17 -30.80 -4.35
C TYR A 212 11.80 -32.12 -3.91
N ALA A 213 12.95 -32.03 -3.25
CA ALA A 213 13.65 -33.22 -2.81
C ALA A 213 12.63 -33.99 -1.98
N GLN A 214 12.29 -35.20 -2.43
CA GLN A 214 11.27 -36.01 -1.77
C GLN A 214 11.59 -36.01 -0.27
N PRO A 215 10.63 -35.65 0.60
CA PRO A 215 10.89 -35.56 2.03
C PRO A 215 11.46 -36.90 2.48
N SER A 216 12.53 -36.86 3.28
CA SER A 216 13.16 -38.09 3.71
C SER A 216 12.14 -38.96 4.46
N PRO A 217 12.24 -40.30 4.40
CA PRO A 217 11.28 -41.17 5.09
C PRO A 217 11.14 -40.85 6.59
N LYS A 218 12.20 -40.34 7.22
CA LYS A 218 12.18 -39.89 8.62
C LYS A 218 11.44 -38.56 8.80
N ALA A 219 11.62 -37.59 7.90
CA ALA A 219 10.89 -36.34 7.94
C ALA A 219 9.38 -36.58 7.79
N GLN A 220 8.99 -37.48 6.89
CA GLN A 220 7.59 -37.87 6.70
C GLN A 220 7.03 -38.59 7.93
N ALA A 221 7.80 -39.48 8.56
CA ALA A 221 7.40 -40.17 9.79
C ALA A 221 7.27 -39.21 10.98
N TRP A 222 8.18 -38.24 11.12
CA TRP A 222 8.13 -37.23 12.17
C TRP A 222 6.95 -36.27 11.99
N ALA A 223 6.69 -35.81 10.76
CA ALA A 223 5.52 -34.99 10.45
C ALA A 223 4.21 -35.76 10.70
N SER A 224 4.14 -37.05 10.33
CA SER A 224 2.96 -37.89 10.58
C SER A 224 2.74 -38.20 12.06
N LYS A 225 3.78 -38.11 12.90
CA LYS A 225 3.67 -38.27 14.36
C LYS A 225 3.15 -36.99 15.04
N ASN A 226 3.27 -35.85 14.36
CA ASN A 226 2.96 -34.53 14.87
C ASN A 226 1.79 -33.90 14.08
N ASP A 227 0.55 -34.21 14.45
CA ASP A 227 -0.67 -33.78 13.74
C ASP A 227 -0.80 -32.24 13.58
N TRP A 228 -0.14 -31.47 14.45
CA TRP A 228 -0.12 -30.01 14.39
C TRP A 228 0.74 -29.47 13.25
N PHE A 229 1.67 -30.26 12.71
CA PHE A 229 2.61 -29.84 11.67
C PHE A 229 1.86 -29.63 10.34
N GLY A 230 1.88 -28.40 9.81
CA GLY A 230 1.12 -27.98 8.64
C GLY A 230 -0.31 -27.51 8.93
N GLN A 231 -0.85 -27.77 10.13
CA GLN A 231 -2.18 -27.28 10.56
C GLN A 231 -2.06 -26.01 11.42
N ASP A 232 -1.19 -26.04 12.44
CA ASP A 232 -0.90 -24.86 13.27
C ASP A 232 0.28 -24.10 12.64
N ARG A 233 -0.03 -22.99 11.96
CA ARG A 233 0.98 -22.16 11.27
C ARG A 233 2.06 -21.64 12.22
N ILE A 234 1.70 -21.34 13.48
CA ILE A 234 2.65 -20.79 14.45
C ILE A 234 3.62 -21.88 14.88
N MET A 235 3.13 -23.06 15.25
CA MET A 235 4.00 -24.19 15.60
C MET A 235 4.87 -24.64 14.42
N THR A 236 4.29 -24.68 13.22
CA THR A 236 5.00 -25.10 12.01
C THR A 236 6.15 -24.16 11.69
N ASN A 237 5.93 -22.85 11.77
CA ASN A 237 6.99 -21.86 11.55
C ASN A 237 8.09 -21.95 12.60
N VAL A 238 7.75 -22.13 13.88
CA VAL A 238 8.75 -22.31 14.94
C VAL A 238 9.58 -23.57 14.71
N ALA A 239 8.95 -24.67 14.32
CA ALA A 239 9.66 -25.91 13.99
C ALA A 239 10.60 -25.74 12.78
N LEU A 240 10.19 -24.98 11.76
CA LEU A 240 11.03 -24.66 10.61
C LEU A 240 12.21 -23.75 10.98
N SER A 241 12.01 -22.75 11.84
CA SER A 241 13.12 -21.93 12.34
C SER A 241 14.12 -22.73 13.19
N ILE A 242 13.64 -23.68 14.01
CA ILE A 242 14.51 -24.59 14.76
C ILE A 242 15.28 -25.52 13.80
N HIS A 243 14.63 -26.02 12.74
CA HIS A 243 15.27 -26.80 11.69
C HIS A 243 16.42 -26.03 11.02
N GLU A 244 16.19 -24.77 10.63
CA GLU A 244 17.23 -23.91 10.04
C GLU A 244 18.41 -23.70 11.00
N ASN A 245 18.13 -23.50 12.29
CA ASN A 245 19.17 -23.36 13.31
C ASN A 245 19.99 -24.65 13.47
N LEU A 246 19.35 -25.81 13.54
CA LEU A 246 20.02 -27.10 13.64
C LEU A 246 20.84 -27.44 12.37
N ALA A 247 20.33 -27.08 11.20
CA ALA A 247 21.05 -27.21 9.94
C ALA A 247 22.32 -26.34 9.93
N ASN A 248 22.23 -25.10 10.41
CA ASN A 248 23.36 -24.18 10.53
C ASN A 248 24.40 -24.62 11.58
N GLU A 249 23.95 -25.29 12.64
CA GLU A 249 24.82 -25.90 13.65
C GLU A 249 25.53 -27.18 13.14
N GLY A 250 25.18 -27.65 11.95
CA GLY A 250 25.83 -28.78 11.29
C GLY A 250 25.29 -30.15 11.70
N PHE A 251 24.07 -30.22 12.23
CA PHE A 251 23.42 -31.49 12.53
C PHE A 251 23.05 -32.25 11.25
N ASP A 252 23.19 -33.57 11.27
CA ASP A 252 22.70 -34.43 10.17
C ASP A 252 21.17 -34.54 10.24
N LEU A 253 20.49 -33.96 9.24
CA LEU A 253 19.03 -33.88 9.12
C LEU A 253 18.32 -35.24 8.98
N ASN A 254 19.08 -36.32 8.76
CA ASN A 254 18.56 -37.69 8.70
C ASN A 254 18.93 -38.54 9.93
N SER A 255 19.63 -37.96 10.91
CA SER A 255 20.00 -38.65 12.15
C SER A 255 18.85 -38.66 13.15
N ASP A 256 18.81 -39.66 14.03
CA ASP A 256 17.83 -39.67 15.13
C ASP A 256 18.15 -38.61 16.19
N GLU A 257 19.42 -38.23 16.30
CA GLU A 257 19.91 -37.15 17.17
C GLU A 257 19.28 -35.81 16.79
N TYR A 258 19.23 -35.49 15.50
CA TYR A 258 18.57 -34.29 14.99
C TYR A 258 17.08 -34.21 15.39
N TYR A 259 16.32 -35.29 15.24
CA TYR A 259 14.89 -35.27 15.59
C TYR A 259 14.65 -35.20 17.10
N ASN A 260 15.55 -35.74 17.92
CA ASN A 260 15.48 -35.61 19.38
C ASN A 260 15.75 -34.16 19.80
N GLU A 261 16.80 -33.53 19.26
CA GLU A 261 17.13 -32.13 19.52
C GLU A 261 16.03 -31.17 19.02
N LEU A 262 15.45 -31.46 17.86
CA LEU A 262 14.33 -30.70 17.32
C LEU A 262 13.13 -30.76 18.27
N ASP A 263 12.72 -31.96 18.71
CA ASP A 263 11.60 -32.13 19.64
C ASP A 263 11.86 -31.46 21.00
N ASP A 264 13.10 -31.49 21.49
CA ASP A 264 13.48 -30.91 22.79
C ASP A 264 13.50 -29.38 22.74
N ARG A 265 14.08 -28.78 21.70
CA ARG A 265 14.04 -27.32 21.48
C ARG A 265 12.62 -26.84 21.22
N LEU A 266 11.82 -27.61 20.49
CA LEU A 266 10.43 -27.26 20.23
C LEU A 266 9.59 -27.23 21.52
N LYS A 267 9.84 -28.15 22.46
CA LYS A 267 9.19 -28.13 23.79
C LYS A 267 9.68 -26.97 24.66
N GLN A 268 10.93 -26.53 24.50
CA GLN A 268 11.49 -25.38 25.21
C GLN A 268 10.91 -24.06 24.71
N GLU A 269 10.73 -23.92 23.39
CA GLU A 269 10.17 -22.71 22.76
C GLU A 269 8.65 -22.63 22.91
N LEU A 270 7.97 -23.77 22.97
CA LEU A 270 6.51 -23.84 23.07
C LEU A 270 6.03 -24.59 24.33
N PRO A 271 6.48 -24.19 25.54
CA PRO A 271 6.17 -24.93 26.77
C PRO A 271 4.67 -24.93 27.07
N ASN A 272 3.96 -23.88 26.66
CA ASN A 272 2.51 -23.73 26.85
C ASN A 272 1.69 -24.69 25.98
N LYS A 273 2.28 -25.24 24.92
CA LYS A 273 1.57 -26.12 23.99
C LYS A 273 1.88 -27.61 24.24
N PHE A 274 3.01 -27.92 24.87
CA PHE A 274 3.43 -29.30 25.20
C PHE A 274 3.24 -29.68 26.68
N LYS A 275 2.93 -28.72 27.58
CA LYS A 275 2.50 -29.05 28.94
C LYS A 275 1.00 -29.29 28.99
N ASN A 276 0.60 -30.52 29.32
CA ASN A 276 -0.72 -30.81 29.86
C ASN A 276 -0.83 -30.13 31.23
N VAL A 277 -1.35 -28.91 31.26
CA VAL A 277 -1.66 -28.21 32.52
C VAL A 277 -3.12 -28.49 32.86
N GLU A 278 -3.37 -29.66 33.47
CA GLU A 278 -4.38 -29.71 34.52
C GLU A 278 -3.84 -28.90 35.71
N ALA A 279 -4.67 -27.97 36.21
CA ALA A 279 -4.49 -27.17 37.42
C ALA A 279 -3.34 -26.13 37.44
N ASP A 280 -3.68 -24.87 37.14
CA ASP A 280 -3.47 -23.74 38.06
C ASP A 280 -4.06 -22.45 37.48
N GLN A 281 -5.37 -22.28 37.66
CA GLN A 281 -6.06 -21.01 37.47
C GLN A 281 -5.74 -20.09 38.67
N LYS A 282 -4.60 -19.39 38.60
CA LYS A 282 -4.39 -18.22 39.46
C LYS A 282 -5.13 -17.02 38.86
N PRO A 283 -6.05 -16.37 39.59
CA PRO A 283 -6.71 -15.18 39.10
C PRO A 283 -5.68 -14.04 39.00
N VAL A 284 -5.37 -13.63 37.77
CA VAL A 284 -4.60 -12.42 37.52
C VAL A 284 -5.49 -11.23 37.86
N GLN A 285 -5.03 -10.43 38.80
CA GLN A 285 -5.67 -9.19 39.19
C GLN A 285 -5.67 -8.22 38.01
N THR A 286 -6.85 -7.96 37.45
CA THR A 286 -7.06 -6.92 36.45
C THR A 286 -6.97 -5.56 37.12
N VAL A 287 -5.89 -4.83 36.85
CA VAL A 287 -5.80 -3.40 37.15
C VAL A 287 -6.64 -2.64 36.12
N ALA A 288 -7.61 -1.88 36.61
CA ALA A 288 -8.57 -1.14 35.81
C ALA A 288 -7.88 -0.08 34.94
N SER A 289 -8.17 -0.08 33.64
CA SER A 289 -7.92 1.05 32.78
C SER A 289 -8.67 2.29 33.30
N PRO A 290 -8.14 3.52 33.12
CA PRO A 290 -8.84 4.73 33.54
C PRO A 290 -10.20 4.81 32.87
N SER A 291 -11.24 4.88 33.70
CA SER A 291 -12.63 5.07 33.27
C SER A 291 -12.72 6.40 32.50
N ARG A 292 -12.81 6.32 31.16
CA ARG A 292 -13.30 7.45 30.36
C ARG A 292 -14.80 7.50 30.56
N THR A 293 -15.24 8.54 31.26
CA THR A 293 -16.63 8.91 31.49
C THR A 293 -17.43 8.85 30.19
N THR A 294 -18.33 7.88 30.07
CA THR A 294 -19.39 7.88 29.07
C THR A 294 -20.48 8.84 29.55
N SER A 295 -20.35 10.12 29.19
CA SER A 295 -21.49 11.03 29.30
C SER A 295 -22.56 10.58 28.30
N SER A 296 -23.65 10.06 28.86
CA SER A 296 -24.96 9.94 28.21
C SER A 296 -25.29 11.24 27.45
N GLY A 297 -25.28 11.15 26.13
CA GLY A 297 -25.65 12.22 25.21
C GLY A 297 -25.47 11.71 23.78
N ARG A 298 -26.56 11.58 23.03
CA ARG A 298 -26.61 11.11 21.63
C ARG A 298 -25.41 11.66 20.85
N LYS A 299 -24.48 10.80 20.42
CA LYS A 299 -23.49 11.19 19.42
C LYS A 299 -24.25 11.52 18.13
N PRO A 300 -24.00 12.67 17.47
CA PRO A 300 -24.54 12.88 16.14
C PRO A 300 -23.94 11.79 15.24
N SER A 301 -24.79 10.94 14.66
CA SER A 301 -24.38 9.78 13.84
C SER A 301 -23.59 10.18 12.58
N ASN A 302 -23.43 11.49 12.33
CA ASN A 302 -22.90 12.05 11.11
C ASN A 302 -21.50 12.67 11.22
N ARG A 303 -20.76 12.34 12.27
CA ARG A 303 -19.44 12.92 12.55
C ARG A 303 -18.36 11.85 12.54
N VAL A 304 -17.27 12.12 11.82
CA VAL A 304 -16.08 11.27 11.74
C VAL A 304 -14.92 11.97 12.42
N GLU A 305 -14.22 11.27 13.29
CA GLU A 305 -13.04 11.77 13.98
C GLU A 305 -11.79 11.49 13.14
N LEU A 306 -11.00 12.53 12.86
CA LEU A 306 -9.68 12.41 12.25
C LEU A 306 -8.58 12.68 13.27
N SER A 307 -7.69 11.71 13.44
CA SER A 307 -6.49 11.85 14.25
C SER A 307 -5.49 12.81 13.58
N PRO A 308 -4.54 13.39 14.34
CA PRO A 308 -3.48 14.22 13.75
C PRO A 308 -2.64 13.49 12.68
N SER A 309 -2.42 12.18 12.81
CA SER A 309 -1.73 11.39 11.80
C SER A 309 -2.56 11.25 10.52
N GLU A 310 -3.87 11.08 10.63
CA GLU A 310 -4.80 11.00 9.50
C GLU A 310 -4.97 12.35 8.80
N GLN A 311 -4.99 13.47 9.53
CA GLN A 311 -4.99 14.82 8.96
C GLN A 311 -3.70 15.07 8.15
N ARG A 312 -2.54 14.66 8.68
CA ARG A 312 -1.26 14.74 7.97
C ARG A 312 -1.26 13.86 6.72
N LEU A 313 -1.85 12.67 6.80
CA LEU A 313 -1.97 11.75 5.67
C LEU A 313 -2.88 12.32 4.57
N ALA A 314 -4.07 12.83 4.91
CA ALA A 314 -4.97 13.47 3.96
C ALA A 314 -4.30 14.65 3.24
N LYS A 315 -3.61 15.52 4.01
CA LYS A 315 -2.83 16.63 3.45
C LYS A 315 -1.72 16.15 2.52
N ARG A 316 -0.99 15.09 2.91
CA ARG A 316 0.09 14.52 2.11
C ARG A 316 -0.42 13.90 0.81
N LEU A 317 -1.58 13.25 0.84
CA LEU A 317 -2.27 12.68 -0.32
C LEU A 317 -2.99 13.75 -1.17
N GLY A 318 -3.09 14.99 -0.70
CA GLY A 318 -3.79 16.08 -1.41
C GLY A 318 -5.31 15.93 -1.43
N VAL A 319 -5.86 15.17 -0.49
CA VAL A 319 -7.30 14.92 -0.34
C VAL A 319 -7.84 15.80 0.78
N SER A 320 -9.04 16.38 0.60
CA SER A 320 -9.66 17.18 1.65
C SER A 320 -9.94 16.33 2.89
N PHE A 321 -9.92 16.93 4.08
CA PHE A 321 -10.24 16.21 5.31
C PHE A 321 -11.65 15.63 5.26
N LYS A 322 -12.59 16.31 4.57
CA LYS A 322 -13.95 15.83 4.31
C LYS A 322 -13.96 14.54 3.48
N ASP A 323 -13.25 14.52 2.36
CA ASP A 323 -13.22 13.35 1.46
C ASP A 323 -12.49 12.17 2.11
N TYR A 324 -11.41 12.44 2.85
CA TYR A 324 -10.71 11.42 3.62
C TYR A 324 -11.60 10.82 4.71
N ALA A 325 -12.36 11.65 5.43
CA ALA A 325 -13.33 11.21 6.43
C ALA A 325 -14.47 10.37 5.82
N ILE A 326 -14.94 10.70 4.61
CA ILE A 326 -15.93 9.89 3.87
C ILE A 326 -15.37 8.50 3.56
N GLN A 327 -14.13 8.41 3.06
CA GLN A 327 -13.51 7.13 2.74
C GLN A 327 -13.24 6.30 3.99
N LYS A 328 -12.73 6.93 5.06
CA LYS A 328 -12.59 6.29 6.38
C LYS A 328 -13.92 5.75 6.90
N ALA A 329 -15.00 6.50 6.77
CA ALA A 329 -16.33 6.07 7.17
C ALA A 329 -16.90 4.90 6.33
N ARG A 330 -16.55 4.84 5.04
CA ARG A 330 -16.92 3.72 4.16
C ARG A 330 -16.17 2.44 4.50
N LEU A 331 -14.90 2.55 4.91
CA LEU A 331 -14.02 1.44 5.27
C LEU A 331 -14.33 0.90 6.68
N GLN A 332 -14.77 1.75 7.61
CA GLN A 332 -15.30 1.31 8.90
C GLN A 332 -16.65 0.56 8.81
N LYS A 333 -17.29 0.58 7.64
CA LYS A 333 -18.59 -0.04 7.40
C LYS A 333 -18.52 -1.36 6.63
N SER A 334 -17.44 -1.58 5.88
CA SER A 334 -17.13 -2.87 5.26
C SER A 334 -16.73 -3.86 6.34
#